data_AF-M5RTM1-F1
#
_entry.id   AF-M5RTM1-F1
#
_cell.length_a   1.000
_cell.length_b   1.000
_cell.length_c   1.000
_cell.angle_alpha   90.00
_cell.angle_beta   90.00
_cell.angle_gamma   90.00
#
_symmetry.space_group_name_H-M   'P 1'
#
loop_
_entity.id
_entity.type
_entity.pdbx_description
1 polymer ?
#
loop_
_entity_poly.entity_id
_entity_poly.type
_entity_poly.pdbx_seq_one_letter_code
_entity_poly.pdbx_strand_id
1 'polypeptide(L)'
;MTSIPGGSSMIGTTAANVAGCAAMGALAEYSLLNDHFPPRLLLGLRVGFLGALTTFSTFTAESMLLAGEQRWPAAVFYVAANLFLGWAALFLMANLVKGWLA
;
A
#
# COMPACT_ATOMS: atom_id res chain seq x y z
N MET A 1 7.11 -15.90 -19.66
CA MET A 1 6.15 -16.17 -18.56
C MET A 1 6.78 -17.16 -17.58
N THR A 2 7.78 -16.73 -16.82
CA THR A 2 8.32 -17.54 -15.72
C THR A 2 7.66 -17.06 -14.42
N SER A 3 6.50 -17.65 -14.15
CA SER A 3 5.81 -17.53 -12.86
C SER A 3 6.65 -18.22 -11.79
N ILE A 4 7.19 -17.43 -10.86
CA ILE A 4 7.71 -17.90 -9.57
C ILE A 4 6.50 -18.36 -8.72
N PRO A 5 6.60 -19.40 -7.87
CA PRO A 5 5.46 -19.98 -7.16
C PRO A 5 4.66 -18.92 -6.38
N GLY A 6 3.34 -18.84 -6.66
CA GLY A 6 2.41 -17.94 -5.96
C GLY A 6 1.74 -16.84 -6.79
N GLY A 7 1.63 -16.94 -8.12
CA GLY A 7 0.64 -16.19 -8.93
C GLY A 7 0.51 -14.68 -8.67
N SER A 8 1.60 -13.94 -8.42
CA SER A 8 1.48 -12.49 -8.22
C SER A 8 1.20 -11.80 -9.57
N SER A 9 0.00 -11.24 -9.68
CA SER A 9 -0.29 -10.24 -10.71
C SER A 9 0.21 -8.89 -10.18
N MET A 10 0.96 -8.15 -11.00
CA MET A 10 1.38 -6.77 -10.69
C MET A 10 0.20 -5.88 -10.26
N ILE A 11 -1.01 -6.17 -10.78
CA ILE A 11 -2.26 -5.52 -10.39
C ILE A 11 -2.65 -5.89 -8.96
N GLY A 12 -2.50 -7.16 -8.57
CA GLY A 12 -2.76 -7.63 -7.21
C GLY A 12 -1.81 -6.99 -6.19
N THR A 13 -0.52 -6.92 -6.50
CA THR A 13 0.48 -6.22 -5.67
C THR A 13 0.13 -4.74 -5.50
N THR A 14 -0.20 -4.06 -6.60
CA THR A 14 -0.60 -2.64 -6.57
C THR A 14 -1.89 -2.44 -5.78
N ALA A 15 -2.90 -3.29 -5.97
CA ALA A 15 -4.16 -3.21 -5.25
C ALA A 15 -3.98 -3.42 -3.74
N ALA A 16 -3.16 -4.39 -3.34
CA ALA A 16 -2.84 -4.63 -1.93
C ALA A 16 -2.10 -3.44 -1.30
N ASN A 17 -1.10 -2.90 -1.99
CA ASN A 17 -0.36 -1.71 -1.55
C ASN A 17 -1.27 -0.49 -1.40
N VAL A 18 -2.09 -0.19 -2.41
CA VAL A 18 -3.02 0.96 -2.40
C VAL A 18 -4.08 0.80 -1.30
N ALA A 19 -4.66 -0.38 -1.13
CA ALA A 19 -5.62 -0.66 -0.06
C ALA A 19 -4.97 -0.52 1.32
N GLY A 20 -3.74 -1.01 1.49
CA GLY A 20 -2.98 -0.84 2.72
C GLY A 20 -2.67 0.62 3.04
N CYS A 21 -2.29 1.43 2.04
CA CYS A 21 -2.08 2.87 2.20
C CYS A 21 -3.37 3.60 2.59
N ALA A 22 -4.51 3.30 1.96
CA ALA A 22 -5.80 3.85 2.32
C ALA A 22 -6.18 3.52 3.77
N ALA A 23 -6.08 2.24 4.15
CA ALA A 23 -6.38 1.79 5.51
C ALA A 23 -5.44 2.42 6.54
N MET A 24 -4.15 2.62 6.21
CA MET A 24 -3.20 3.31 7.07
C MET A 24 -3.58 4.78 7.28
N GLY A 25 -4.00 5.49 6.22
CA GLY A 25 -4.49 6.87 6.30
C GLY A 25 -5.74 6.99 7.19
N ALA A 26 -6.72 6.08 6.99
CA ALA A 26 -7.91 6.02 7.83
C ALA A 26 -7.57 5.79 9.32
N LEU A 27 -6.73 4.78 9.58
CA LEU A 27 -6.37 4.37 10.93
C LEU A 27 -5.49 5.42 11.62
N ALA A 28 -4.70 6.19 10.88
CA ALA A 28 -3.94 7.31 11.41
C ALA A 28 -4.89 8.37 11.97
N GLU A 29 -5.80 8.88 11.15
CA GLU A 29 -6.71 9.96 11.58
C GLU A 29 -7.74 9.52 12.61
N TYR A 30 -8.30 8.32 12.46
CA TYR A 30 -9.26 7.80 13.43
C TYR A 30 -8.64 7.64 14.83
N SER A 31 -7.37 7.25 14.89
CA SER A 31 -6.64 7.09 16.17
C SER A 31 -6.26 8.41 16.84
N LEU A 32 -6.09 9.49 16.07
CA LEU A 32 -5.74 10.81 16.63
C LEU A 32 -6.94 11.44 17.34
N LEU A 33 -8.16 11.12 16.90
CA LEU A 33 -9.39 11.69 17.43
C LEU A 33 -10.06 10.79 18.48
N ASN A 34 -9.61 9.54 18.62
CA ASN A 34 -10.14 8.58 19.57
C ASN A 34 -9.04 7.93 20.42
N ASP A 35 -8.87 8.42 21.66
CA ASP A 35 -7.95 7.85 22.66
C ASP A 35 -8.33 6.43 23.15
N HIS A 36 -9.44 5.87 22.65
CA HIS A 36 -9.93 4.55 23.04
C HIS A 36 -9.13 3.38 22.47
N PHE A 37 -8.18 3.61 21.54
CA PHE A 37 -7.41 2.51 20.98
C PHE A 37 -6.24 2.09 21.87
N PRO A 38 -6.21 0.85 22.37
CA PRO A 38 -5.05 0.37 23.09
C PRO A 38 -3.82 0.36 22.16
N PRO A 39 -2.65 0.88 22.59
CA PRO A 39 -1.46 1.00 21.74
C PRO A 39 -1.02 -0.31 21.08
N ARG A 40 -1.23 -1.44 21.77
CA ARG A 40 -0.92 -2.79 21.27
C ARG A 40 -1.79 -3.17 20.05
N LEU A 41 -3.05 -2.75 20.03
CA LEU A 41 -3.94 -3.00 18.89
C LEU A 41 -3.51 -2.16 17.68
N LEU A 42 -3.16 -0.89 17.87
CA LEU A 42 -2.62 -0.06 16.80
C LEU A 42 -1.32 -0.63 16.22
N LEU A 43 -0.44 -1.14 17.07
CA LEU A 43 0.78 -1.82 16.63
C LEU A 43 0.44 -3.07 15.79
N GLY A 44 -0.45 -3.93 16.29
CA GLY A 44 -0.88 -5.14 15.59
C GLY A 44 -1.54 -4.85 14.24
N LEU A 45 -2.34 -3.78 14.14
CA LEU A 45 -2.97 -3.37 12.88
C LEU A 45 -1.97 -2.73 11.91
N ARG A 46 -1.18 -1.74 12.36
CA ARG A 46 -0.27 -0.98 11.50
C ARG A 46 0.92 -1.78 11.04
N VAL A 47 1.58 -2.47 11.98
CA VAL A 47 2.83 -3.19 11.70
C VAL A 47 2.53 -4.65 11.33
N GLY A 48 1.57 -5.28 12.01
CA GLY A 48 1.19 -6.66 11.73
C GLY A 48 0.34 -6.80 10.48
N PHE A 49 -0.94 -6.43 10.55
CA PHE A 49 -1.90 -6.67 9.48
C PHE A 49 -1.58 -5.89 8.20
N LEU A 50 -1.44 -4.56 8.28
CA LEU A 50 -1.13 -3.73 7.11
C LEU A 50 0.29 -4.01 6.57
N GLY A 51 1.23 -4.33 7.47
CA GLY A 51 2.57 -4.76 7.08
C GLY A 51 2.59 -6.10 6.34
N ALA A 52 1.72 -7.05 6.70
CA ALA A 52 1.57 -8.33 6.00
C ALA A 52 0.76 -8.21 4.69
N LEU A 53 -0.17 -7.25 4.61
CA LEU A 53 -0.97 -6.99 3.41
C LEU A 53 -0.14 -6.33 2.31
N THR A 54 0.71 -5.36 2.66
CA THR A 54 1.52 -4.59 1.71
C THR A 54 2.89 -5.22 1.51
N THR A 55 3.52 -4.97 0.37
CA THR A 55 4.84 -5.52 0.08
C THR A 55 5.66 -4.59 -0.81
N PHE A 56 6.81 -4.15 -0.29
CA PHE A 56 7.80 -3.40 -1.06
C PHE A 56 8.75 -4.33 -1.83
N SER A 57 9.08 -5.50 -1.27
CA SER A 57 10.02 -6.45 -1.90
C SER A 57 9.43 -7.06 -3.17
N THR A 58 8.15 -7.45 -3.15
CA THR A 58 7.48 -7.99 -4.34
C THR A 58 7.34 -6.92 -5.42
N PHE A 59 6.89 -5.71 -5.04
CA PHE A 59 6.77 -4.56 -5.94
C PHE A 59 8.09 -4.23 -6.64
N THR A 60 9.19 -4.15 -5.89
CA THR A 60 10.50 -3.84 -6.47
C THR A 60 11.03 -4.97 -7.35
N ALA A 61 10.86 -6.24 -6.95
CA ALA A 61 11.21 -7.38 -7.79
C ALA A 61 10.43 -7.40 -9.12
N GLU A 62 9.12 -7.13 -9.09
CA GLU A 62 8.29 -7.01 -10.29
C GLU A 62 8.73 -5.86 -11.20
N SER A 63 9.11 -4.71 -10.61
CA SER A 63 9.64 -3.57 -11.37
C SER A 63 10.98 -3.89 -12.05
N MET A 64 11.86 -4.63 -11.36
CA MET A 64 13.15 -5.07 -11.89
C MET A 64 12.98 -6.13 -12.98
N LEU A 65 11.97 -6.99 -12.87
CA LEU A 65 11.63 -7.94 -13.93
C LEU A 65 11.27 -7.22 -15.23
N LEU A 66 10.43 -6.18 -15.16
CA LEU A 66 10.09 -5.35 -16.32
C LEU A 66 11.33 -4.65 -16.92
N ALA A 67 12.21 -4.14 -16.07
CA ALA A 67 13.46 -3.52 -16.51
C ALA A 67 14.39 -4.53 -17.22
N GLY A 68 14.50 -5.75 -16.68
CA GLY A 68 15.28 -6.85 -17.27
C GLY A 68 14.75 -7.32 -18.62
N GLU A 69 13.43 -7.22 -18.85
CA GLU A 69 12.79 -7.47 -20.15
C GLU A 69 12.98 -6.31 -21.16
N GLN A 70 13.86 -5.34 -20.89
CA GLN A 70 14.05 -4.09 -21.65
C GLN A 70 12.81 -3.19 -21.72
N ARG A 71 11.79 -3.45 -20.90
CA ARG A 71 10.53 -2.68 -20.84
C ARG A 71 10.64 -1.55 -19.82
N TRP A 72 11.69 -0.74 -19.92
CA TRP A 72 11.96 0.39 -19.03
C TRP A 72 10.80 1.36 -18.84
N PRO A 73 10.05 1.76 -19.88
CA PRO A 73 8.90 2.64 -19.69
C PRO A 73 7.82 2.02 -18.81
N ALA A 74 7.57 0.71 -18.94
CA ALA A 74 6.60 0.00 -18.11
C ALA A 74 7.08 -0.14 -16.67
N ALA A 75 8.38 -0.40 -16.45
CA ALA A 75 8.98 -0.45 -15.12
C ALA A 75 8.85 0.90 -14.38
N VAL A 76 9.22 2.00 -15.05
CA VAL A 76 9.10 3.35 -14.50
C VAL A 76 7.64 3.71 -14.22
N PHE A 77 6.74 3.41 -15.16
CA PHE A 77 5.31 3.63 -14.96
C PHE A 77 4.77 2.85 -13.76
N TYR A 78 5.16 1.57 -13.61
CA TYR A 78 4.73 0.73 -12.49
C TYR A 78 5.20 1.27 -11.13
N VAL A 79 6.45 1.75 -11.07
CA VAL A 79 7.02 2.40 -9.88
C VAL A 79 6.28 3.69 -9.55
N ALA A 80 6.10 4.55 -10.55
CA ALA A 80 5.38 5.81 -10.39
C ALA A 80 3.93 5.54 -9.94
N ALA A 81 3.23 4.61 -10.57
CA ALA A 81 1.85 4.27 -10.24
C ALA A 81 1.72 3.81 -8.79
N ASN A 82 2.58 2.91 -8.30
CA ASN A 82 2.54 2.47 -6.89
C ASN A 82 2.78 3.63 -5.91
N LEU A 83 3.77 4.49 -6.19
CA LEU A 83 4.08 5.65 -5.35
C LEU A 83 2.94 6.67 -5.33
N PHE A 84 2.46 7.08 -6.51
CA PHE A 84 1.41 8.09 -6.64
C PHE A 84 0.07 7.59 -6.12
N LEU A 85 -0.36 6.37 -6.50
CA LEU A 85 -1.64 5.83 -6.05
C LEU A 85 -1.61 5.54 -4.54
N GLY A 86 -0.51 4.99 -4.02
CA GLY A 86 -0.36 4.74 -2.59
C GLY A 86 -0.42 6.04 -1.77
N TRP A 87 0.35 7.05 -2.18
CA TRP A 87 0.34 8.37 -1.54
C TRP A 87 -1.04 9.04 -1.61
N ALA A 88 -1.66 9.06 -2.80
CA ALA A 88 -2.97 9.65 -3.00
C ALA A 88 -4.06 8.93 -2.19
N ALA A 89 -4.02 7.61 -2.11
CA ALA A 89 -4.97 6.82 -1.34
C ALA A 89 -4.86 7.08 0.17
N LEU A 90 -3.64 7.16 0.70
CA LEU A 90 -3.41 7.53 2.09
C LEU A 90 -3.94 8.93 2.38
N PHE A 91 -3.58 9.91 1.54
CA PHE A 91 -4.00 11.29 1.70
C PHE A 91 -5.53 11.43 1.62
N LEU A 92 -6.16 10.85 0.60
CA LEU A 92 -7.60 10.93 0.40
C LEU A 92 -8.33 10.31 1.60
N MET A 93 -7.94 9.11 2.02
CA MET A 93 -8.62 8.43 3.10
C MET A 93 -8.45 9.12 4.45
N ALA A 94 -7.26 9.67 4.74
CA ALA A 94 -7.03 10.48 5.93
C ALA A 94 -7.96 11.71 5.96
N ASN A 95 -8.04 12.47 4.86
CA ASN A 95 -8.90 13.65 4.78
C ASN A 95 -10.40 13.30 4.84
N LEU A 96 -10.81 12.17 4.24
CA LEU A 96 -12.18 11.68 4.32
C LEU A 96 -12.58 11.36 5.76
N VAL A 97 -11.72 10.64 6.50
CA VAL A 97 -11.98 10.31 7.91
C VAL A 97 -11.98 11.56 8.77
N LYS A 98 -11.04 12.48 8.55
CA LYS A 98 -11.01 13.76 9.25
C LYS A 98 -12.29 14.57 9.04
N GLY A 99 -12.78 14.63 7.79
CA GLY A 99 -14.03 15.34 7.46
C GLY A 99 -15.28 14.66 8.01
N TRP A 100 -15.26 13.35 8.25
CA TRP A 100 -16.36 12.61 8.89
C TRP A 100 -16.44 12.83 10.40
N LEU A 101 -15.32 13.23 11.02
CA LEU A 101 -15.19 13.40 12.47
C LEU A 101 -15.25 14.87 12.91
N ALA A 102 -15.27 15.81 11.97
CA ALA A 102 -15.41 17.25 12.19
C ALA A 102 -16.89 17.66 12.16
#